data_AF-A0A645JCP1-F1
#
_entry.id   AF-A0A645JCP1-F1
#
_cell.length_a   1.000
_cell.length_b   1.000
_cell.length_c   1.000
_cell.angle_alpha   90.00
_cell.angle_beta   90.00
_cell.angle_gamma   90.00
#
_symmetry.space_group_name_H-M   'P 1'
#
loop_
_entity.id
_entity.type
_entity.pdbx_description
1 polymer ?
#
loop_
_entity_poly.entity_id
_entity_poly.type
_entity_poly.pdbx_seq_one_letter_code
_entity_poly.pdbx_strand_id
1 'polypeptide(L)'
;MSTTKNPEAVLKLFDWLHTEEGMMTAYSGVKDLHWEKREDGTFHTLPQFNEDAKWIQWYACFENEQPLLSMETYLVQSRRDALKWNIVTNAADGIVTEAEKLYSADLNLLVEEVYGQIITGKADLDSFDNFVEEYNRLGGQEWTEQVNASRQ
;
A
#
# COMPACT_ATOMS: atom_id res chain seq x y z
N MET A 1 5.99 -11.50 15.29
CA MET A 1 5.73 -11.52 16.75
C MET A 1 6.19 -12.81 17.44
N SER A 2 6.22 -13.97 16.79
CA SER A 2 6.51 -15.27 17.42
C SER A 2 7.89 -15.43 18.10
N THR A 3 8.84 -14.53 17.83
CA THR A 3 10.20 -14.57 18.37
C THR A 3 10.56 -13.39 19.28
N THR A 4 9.62 -12.44 19.51
CA THR A 4 9.91 -11.27 20.35
C THR A 4 9.95 -11.64 21.84
N LYS A 5 10.92 -11.11 22.57
CA LYS A 5 11.04 -11.31 24.03
C LYS A 5 10.06 -10.46 24.83
N ASN A 6 9.43 -9.45 24.21
CA ASN A 6 8.51 -8.54 24.88
C ASN A 6 7.35 -8.12 23.96
N PRO A 7 6.36 -9.00 23.74
CA PRO A 7 5.22 -8.70 22.87
C PRO A 7 4.34 -7.57 23.42
N GLU A 8 4.25 -7.42 24.75
CA GLU A 8 3.46 -6.36 25.38
C GLU A 8 4.01 -4.97 25.06
N ALA A 9 5.34 -4.77 25.15
CA ALA A 9 5.96 -3.50 24.79
C ALA A 9 5.74 -3.15 23.29
N VAL A 10 5.77 -4.15 22.42
CA VAL A 10 5.46 -3.97 20.99
C VAL A 10 4.02 -3.50 20.80
N LEU A 11 3.06 -4.12 21.49
CA LEU A 11 1.66 -3.70 21.42
C LEU A 11 1.44 -2.29 21.98
N LYS A 12 2.12 -1.91 23.07
CA LYS A 12 2.06 -0.53 23.61
C LYS A 12 2.63 0.50 22.64
N LEU A 13 3.68 0.17 21.90
CA LEU A 13 4.20 1.04 20.85
C LEU A 13 3.17 1.21 19.72
N PHE A 14 2.53 0.13 19.27
CA PHE A 14 1.47 0.23 18.26
C PHE A 14 0.28 1.03 18.77
N ASP A 15 -0.15 0.82 20.01
CA ASP A 15 -1.22 1.59 20.63
C ASP A 15 -0.90 3.09 20.65
N TRP A 16 0.33 3.46 21.04
CA TRP A 16 0.78 4.85 20.99
C TRP A 16 0.82 5.42 19.56
N LEU A 17 1.27 4.65 18.57
CA LEU A 17 1.28 5.06 17.15
C LEU A 17 -0.12 5.31 16.59
N HIS A 18 -1.17 4.83 17.25
CA HIS A 18 -2.57 5.09 16.88
C HIS A 18 -3.20 6.25 17.67
N THR A 19 -2.44 6.96 18.51
CA THR A 19 -2.83 8.25 19.08
C THR A 19 -2.54 9.39 18.11
N GLU A 20 -3.18 10.56 18.27
CA GLU A 20 -2.92 11.75 17.43
C GLU A 20 -1.44 12.13 17.39
N GLU A 21 -0.78 12.19 18.55
CA GLU A 21 0.64 12.54 18.62
C GLU A 21 1.52 11.47 17.96
N GLY A 22 1.27 10.19 18.23
CA GLY A 22 2.07 9.10 17.67
C GLY A 22 1.94 9.00 16.15
N MET A 23 0.72 9.12 15.62
CA MET A 23 0.46 9.05 14.19
C MET A 23 1.05 10.26 13.45
N MET A 24 0.93 11.46 14.02
CA MET A 24 1.55 12.65 13.46
C MET A 24 3.08 12.61 13.56
N THR A 25 3.62 11.98 14.61
CA THR A 25 5.07 11.79 14.76
C THR A 25 5.64 10.86 13.70
N ALA A 26 4.97 9.72 13.45
CA ALA A 26 5.40 8.76 12.45
C ALA A 26 5.31 9.29 11.01
N TYR A 27 4.34 10.17 10.73
CA TYR A 27 4.09 10.68 9.40
C TYR A 27 4.77 12.03 9.09
N SER A 28 4.77 12.93 10.08
CA SER A 28 5.17 14.32 9.92
C SER A 28 6.35 14.73 10.79
N GLY A 29 6.91 13.80 11.57
CA GLY A 29 8.09 14.03 12.39
C GLY A 29 7.74 14.65 13.74
N VAL A 30 8.73 15.20 14.44
CA VAL A 30 8.55 15.76 15.79
C VAL A 30 7.65 17.01 15.80
N LYS A 31 6.66 17.04 16.71
CA LYS A 31 5.78 18.19 16.99
C LYS A 31 6.59 19.43 17.38
N ASP A 32 6.13 20.61 16.98
CA ASP A 32 6.75 21.94 17.18
C ASP A 32 8.11 22.14 16.49
N LEU A 33 8.69 21.09 15.90
CA LEU A 33 9.86 21.17 15.01
C LEU A 33 9.45 21.06 13.54
N HIS A 34 8.65 20.04 13.22
CA HIS A 34 8.24 19.75 11.85
C HIS A 34 6.77 20.07 11.59
N TRP A 35 5.92 20.04 12.61
CA TRP A 35 4.50 20.33 12.45
C TRP A 35 3.90 20.95 13.71
N GLU A 36 2.80 21.67 13.52
CA GLU A 36 1.98 22.23 14.59
C GLU A 36 0.49 21.94 14.32
N LYS A 37 -0.31 21.87 15.39
CA LYS A 37 -1.77 21.90 15.30
C LYS A 37 -2.24 23.31 15.61
N ARG A 38 -2.95 23.93 14.67
CA ARG A 38 -3.48 25.29 14.84
C ARG A 38 -4.79 25.29 15.62
N GLU A 39 -5.22 26.47 16.03
CA GLU A 39 -6.45 26.67 16.81
C GLU A 39 -7.71 26.17 16.10
N ASP A 40 -7.71 26.16 14.76
CA ASP A 40 -8.79 25.62 13.92
C ASP A 40 -8.79 24.07 13.84
N GLY A 41 -7.84 23.42 14.51
CA GLY A 41 -7.68 21.97 14.53
C GLY A 41 -6.92 21.38 13.35
N THR A 42 -6.46 22.21 12.41
CA THR A 42 -5.67 21.76 11.24
C THR A 42 -4.20 21.56 11.59
N PHE A 43 -3.55 20.66 10.85
CA PHE A 43 -2.12 20.40 11.01
C PHE A 43 -1.32 21.02 9.88
N HIS A 44 -0.30 21.78 10.24
CA HIS A 44 0.56 22.49 9.28
C HIS A 44 2.01 22.12 9.46
N THR A 45 2.75 22.05 8.35
CA THR A 45 4.19 21.85 8.36
C THR A 45 4.92 23.15 8.77
N LEU A 46 6.03 22.98 9.48
CA LEU A 46 7.01 24.01 9.80
C LEU A 46 8.20 23.92 8.83
N PRO A 47 9.04 24.95 8.71
CA PRO A 47 10.13 24.97 7.72
C PRO A 47 11.06 23.74 7.77
N GLN A 48 11.38 23.24 8.97
CA GLN A 48 12.27 22.09 9.15
C GLN A 48 11.73 20.82 8.49
N PHE A 49 10.40 20.67 8.39
CA PHE A 49 9.80 19.53 7.69
C PHE A 49 10.33 19.39 6.26
N ASN A 50 10.53 20.48 5.54
CA ASN A 50 10.97 20.42 4.14
C ASN A 50 12.42 19.97 4.01
N GLU A 51 13.27 20.34 4.96
CA GLU A 51 14.68 19.92 4.99
C GLU A 51 14.80 18.42 5.27
N ASP A 52 13.91 17.91 6.13
CA ASP A 52 13.96 16.55 6.67
C ASP A 52 12.95 15.58 6.02
N ALA A 53 12.10 16.07 5.11
CA ALA A 53 11.02 15.30 4.49
C ALA A 53 11.48 13.98 3.85
N LYS A 54 12.75 13.93 3.42
CA LYS A 54 13.34 12.72 2.80
C LYS A 54 13.43 11.52 3.75
N TRP A 55 13.38 11.73 5.07
CA TRP A 55 13.52 10.67 6.06
C TRP A 55 12.41 10.62 7.12
N ILE A 56 11.50 11.59 7.14
CA ILE A 56 10.45 11.68 8.17
C ILE A 56 9.42 10.52 8.14
N GLN A 57 9.31 9.76 7.04
CA GLN A 57 8.32 8.68 6.87
C GLN A 57 8.83 7.26 7.19
N TRP A 58 9.91 7.10 7.96
CA TRP A 58 10.52 5.78 8.20
C TRP A 58 9.60 4.76 8.89
N TYR A 59 8.52 5.21 9.54
CA TYR A 59 7.54 4.35 10.19
C TYR A 59 6.17 4.33 9.49
N ALA A 60 6.08 4.76 8.23
CA ALA A 60 4.85 4.72 7.45
C ALA A 60 4.21 3.32 7.41
N CYS A 61 4.98 2.24 7.50
CA CYS A 61 4.45 0.87 7.57
C CYS A 61 3.59 0.56 8.81
N PHE A 62 3.62 1.43 9.83
CA PHE A 62 2.83 1.30 11.05
C PHE A 62 1.86 2.47 11.24
N GLU A 63 1.73 3.32 10.22
CA GLU A 63 0.83 4.46 10.26
C GLU A 63 -0.62 3.99 10.09
N ASN A 64 -1.52 4.63 10.85
CA ASN A 64 -2.92 4.75 10.46
C ASN A 64 -2.95 5.69 9.25
N GLU A 65 -3.83 5.49 8.25
CA GLU A 65 -3.92 6.38 7.09
C GLU A 65 -4.46 7.79 7.41
N GLN A 66 -5.04 8.01 8.59
CA GLN A 66 -5.64 9.31 8.95
C GLN A 66 -4.70 10.54 8.88
N PRO A 67 -3.43 10.51 9.33
CA PRO A 67 -2.47 11.60 9.18
C PRO A 67 -2.20 11.96 7.72
N LEU A 68 -2.23 10.96 6.81
CA LEU A 68 -2.03 11.17 5.36
C LEU A 68 -3.08 12.10 4.76
N LEU A 69 -4.22 12.26 5.42
CA LEU A 69 -5.32 13.13 4.99
C LEU A 69 -5.47 14.39 5.86
N SER A 70 -4.69 14.52 6.94
CA SER A 70 -4.89 15.56 7.95
C SER A 70 -3.91 16.74 7.82
N MET A 71 -2.77 16.54 7.16
CA MET A 71 -1.78 17.60 6.94
C MET A 71 -2.16 18.53 5.79
N GLU A 72 -2.05 19.83 5.99
CA GLU A 72 -2.34 20.84 4.96
C GLU A 72 -1.16 21.07 4.01
N THR A 73 -0.91 20.08 3.14
CA THR A 73 0.07 20.15 2.05
C THR A 73 -0.59 19.90 0.70
N TYR A 74 0.05 20.34 -0.39
CA TYR A 74 -0.46 20.11 -1.75
C TYR A 74 -0.64 18.61 -2.08
N LEU A 75 0.30 17.76 -1.66
CA LEU A 75 0.23 16.31 -1.90
C LEU A 75 -0.96 15.67 -1.18
N VAL A 76 -1.21 16.08 0.06
CA VAL A 76 -2.34 15.59 0.85
C VAL A 76 -3.66 16.06 0.26
N GLN A 77 -3.76 17.32 -0.15
CA GLN A 77 -4.96 17.83 -0.82
C GLN A 77 -5.27 17.05 -2.11
N SER A 78 -4.26 16.81 -2.95
CA SER A 78 -4.38 15.98 -4.16
C SER A 78 -4.93 14.58 -3.84
N ARG A 79 -4.43 13.94 -2.76
CA ARG A 79 -4.92 12.63 -2.32
C ARG A 79 -6.37 12.68 -1.80
N ARG A 80 -6.75 13.71 -1.03
CA ARG A 80 -8.15 13.93 -0.59
C ARG A 80 -9.10 14.10 -1.79
N ASP A 81 -8.65 14.77 -2.84
CA ASP A 81 -9.46 14.95 -4.04
C ASP A 81 -9.55 13.67 -4.88
N ALA A 82 -8.50 12.84 -4.91
CA ALA A 82 -8.53 11.53 -5.55
C ALA A 82 -9.59 10.59 -4.95
N LEU A 83 -9.84 10.68 -3.64
CA LEU A 83 -10.92 9.91 -2.98
C LEU A 83 -12.34 10.29 -3.46
N LYS A 84 -12.50 11.45 -4.12
CA LYS A 84 -13.78 11.89 -4.70
C LYS A 84 -13.95 11.44 -6.15
N TRP A 85 -12.93 10.84 -6.76
CA TRP A 85 -12.98 10.43 -8.16
C TRP A 85 -13.90 9.23 -8.31
N ASN A 86 -14.60 9.19 -9.44
CA ASN A 86 -15.39 8.02 -9.82
C ASN A 86 -14.45 6.91 -10.29
N ILE A 87 -13.95 6.12 -9.34
CA ILE A 87 -13.04 5.00 -9.60
C ILE A 87 -13.83 3.69 -9.75
N VAL A 88 -13.31 2.79 -10.57
CA VAL A 88 -13.80 1.41 -10.60
C VAL A 88 -13.14 0.67 -9.44
N THR A 89 -13.95 0.10 -8.55
CA THR A 89 -13.45 -0.73 -7.45
C THR A 89 -13.16 -2.14 -7.95
N ASN A 90 -12.12 -2.77 -7.40
CA ASN A 90 -11.84 -4.17 -7.65
C ASN A 90 -12.75 -5.03 -6.77
N ALA A 91 -13.73 -5.72 -7.36
CA ALA A 91 -14.61 -6.62 -6.61
C ALA A 91 -13.87 -7.82 -5.98
N ALA A 92 -12.64 -8.12 -6.39
CA ALA A 92 -11.79 -9.12 -5.75
C ALA A 92 -10.91 -8.59 -4.62
N ASP A 93 -11.00 -7.32 -4.25
CA ASP A 93 -10.12 -6.77 -3.22
C ASP A 93 -10.29 -7.51 -1.88
N GLY A 94 -9.18 -7.96 -1.30
CA GLY A 94 -9.16 -8.76 -0.07
C GLY A 94 -9.63 -10.22 -0.19
N ILE A 95 -10.03 -10.70 -1.37
CA ILE A 95 -10.38 -12.11 -1.57
C ILE A 95 -9.10 -12.94 -1.64
N VAL A 96 -8.97 -13.91 -0.74
CA VAL A 96 -7.88 -14.90 -0.76
C VAL A 96 -8.45 -16.29 -1.05
N THR A 97 -7.93 -16.96 -2.08
CA THR A 97 -8.42 -18.28 -2.50
C THR A 97 -7.40 -19.40 -2.23
N GLU A 98 -7.80 -20.67 -2.38
CA GLU A 98 -6.85 -21.79 -2.25
C GLU A 98 -5.93 -21.87 -3.47
N ALA A 99 -6.47 -21.62 -4.67
CA ALA A 99 -5.66 -21.55 -5.90
C ALA A 99 -4.58 -20.46 -5.81
N GLU A 100 -4.87 -19.30 -5.20
CA GLU A 100 -3.86 -18.27 -4.94
C GLU A 100 -2.68 -18.82 -4.12
N LYS A 101 -2.98 -19.50 -3.00
CA LYS A 101 -1.94 -20.05 -2.13
C LYS A 101 -1.06 -21.07 -2.83
N LEU A 102 -1.63 -21.83 -3.78
CA LEU A 102 -0.95 -22.88 -4.50
C LEU A 102 -0.13 -22.36 -5.70
N TYR A 103 -0.66 -21.40 -6.44
CA TYR A 103 -0.14 -21.05 -7.77
C TYR A 103 0.43 -19.63 -7.88
N SER A 104 0.13 -18.72 -6.94
CA SER A 104 0.48 -17.30 -7.09
C SER A 104 1.97 -17.04 -7.30
N ALA A 105 2.85 -17.77 -6.62
CA ALA A 105 4.29 -17.59 -6.74
C ALA A 105 4.78 -17.86 -8.17
N ASP A 106 4.40 -19.00 -8.75
CA ASP A 106 4.83 -19.39 -10.11
C ASP A 106 4.16 -18.50 -11.17
N LEU A 107 2.88 -18.18 -10.99
CA LEU A 107 2.15 -17.30 -11.91
C LEU A 107 2.71 -15.87 -11.90
N ASN A 108 3.10 -15.34 -10.74
CA ASN A 108 3.71 -14.01 -10.65
C ASN A 108 5.08 -13.98 -11.35
N LEU A 109 5.90 -15.02 -11.19
CA LEU A 109 7.17 -15.13 -11.91
C LEU A 109 6.97 -15.13 -13.43
N LEU A 110 6.00 -15.91 -13.92
CA LEU A 110 5.66 -15.95 -15.35
C LEU A 110 5.22 -14.56 -15.85
N VAL A 111 4.33 -13.89 -15.11
CA VAL A 111 3.84 -12.54 -15.46
C VAL A 111 5.00 -11.55 -15.53
N GLU A 112 5.86 -11.50 -14.49
CA GLU A 112 6.99 -10.58 -14.43
C GLU A 112 7.98 -10.79 -15.57
N GLU A 113 8.29 -12.05 -15.89
CA GLU A 113 9.21 -12.38 -16.97
C GLU A 113 8.64 -11.96 -18.34
N VAL A 114 7.44 -12.43 -18.68
CA VAL A 114 6.87 -12.19 -20.01
C VAL A 114 6.57 -10.71 -20.21
N TYR A 115 5.94 -10.06 -19.23
CA TYR A 115 5.62 -8.64 -19.35
C TYR A 115 6.89 -7.80 -19.37
N GLY A 116 7.91 -8.16 -18.58
CA GLY A 116 9.22 -7.52 -18.63
C GLY A 116 9.86 -7.62 -20.02
N GLN A 117 9.78 -8.77 -20.68
CA GLN A 117 10.30 -8.95 -22.04
C GLN A 117 9.51 -8.13 -23.07
N ILE A 118 8.17 -8.12 -23.00
CA ILE A 118 7.31 -7.34 -23.91
C ILE A 118 7.58 -5.84 -23.74
N ILE A 119 7.54 -5.32 -22.51
CA ILE A 119 7.72 -3.89 -22.21
C ILE A 119 9.10 -3.39 -22.66
N THR A 120 10.13 -4.22 -22.49
CA THR A 120 11.50 -3.86 -22.89
C THR A 120 11.79 -4.08 -24.37
N GLY A 121 10.80 -4.57 -25.14
CA GLY A 121 10.95 -4.86 -26.57
C GLY A 121 11.84 -6.07 -26.87
N LYS A 122 12.07 -6.95 -25.89
CA LYS A 122 12.78 -8.23 -26.08
C LYS A 122 11.88 -9.32 -26.65
N ALA A 123 10.57 -9.17 -26.51
CA ALA A 123 9.55 -10.01 -27.10
C ALA A 123 8.47 -9.13 -27.77
N ASP A 124 7.90 -9.63 -28.86
CA ASP A 124 6.76 -8.97 -29.52
C ASP A 124 5.47 -9.20 -28.74
N LEU A 125 4.48 -8.31 -28.95
CA LEU A 125 3.17 -8.39 -28.29
C LEU A 125 2.44 -9.70 -28.59
N ASP A 126 2.71 -10.30 -29.75
CA ASP A 126 2.15 -11.61 -30.15
C ASP A 126 2.56 -12.74 -29.18
N SER A 127 3.61 -12.55 -28.37
CA SER A 127 3.99 -13.48 -27.31
C SER A 127 2.94 -13.60 -26.20
N PHE A 128 1.99 -12.67 -26.13
CA PHE A 128 0.93 -12.66 -25.12
C PHE A 128 0.01 -13.89 -25.20
N ASP A 129 -0.26 -14.40 -26.40
CA ASP A 129 -1.13 -15.57 -26.57
C ASP A 129 -0.50 -16.82 -25.92
N ASN A 130 0.80 -17.03 -26.13
CA ASN A 130 1.54 -18.11 -25.46
C ASN A 130 1.54 -17.95 -23.94
N PHE A 131 1.63 -16.70 -23.45
CA PHE A 131 1.52 -16.42 -22.03
C PHE A 131 0.16 -16.81 -21.46
N VAL A 132 -0.95 -16.51 -22.17
CA VAL A 132 -2.29 -16.88 -21.70
C VAL A 132 -2.44 -18.41 -21.60
N GLU A 133 -1.94 -19.15 -22.59
CA GLU A 133 -1.95 -20.61 -22.56
C GLU A 133 -1.16 -21.16 -21.36
N GLU A 134 0.05 -20.66 -21.15
CA GLU A 134 0.91 -21.11 -20.06
C GLU A 134 0.37 -20.70 -18.68
N TYR A 135 -0.14 -19.47 -18.55
CA TYR A 135 -0.77 -18.96 -17.35
C TYR A 135 -1.95 -19.84 -16.92
N ASN A 136 -2.83 -20.18 -17.88
CA ASN A 136 -3.95 -21.07 -17.60
C ASN A 136 -3.48 -22.48 -17.23
N ARG A 137 -2.47 -23.00 -17.92
CA ARG A 137 -1.88 -24.32 -17.64
C ARG A 137 -1.29 -24.41 -16.22
N LEU A 138 -0.73 -23.33 -15.71
CA LEU A 138 -0.13 -23.25 -14.38
C LEU A 138 -1.15 -23.02 -13.25
N GLY A 139 -2.45 -22.95 -13.55
CA GLY A 139 -3.51 -22.79 -12.55
C GLY A 139 -4.18 -21.42 -12.55
N GLY A 140 -3.82 -20.53 -13.47
CA GLY A 140 -4.42 -19.20 -13.60
C GLY A 140 -5.92 -19.22 -13.91
N GLN A 141 -6.38 -20.22 -14.67
CA GLN A 141 -7.80 -20.41 -14.94
C GLN A 141 -8.55 -20.77 -13.65
N GLU A 142 -8.06 -21.75 -12.89
CA GLU A 142 -8.67 -22.16 -11.62
C GLU A 142 -8.73 -21.00 -10.62
N TRP A 143 -7.64 -20.23 -10.52
CA TRP A 143 -7.63 -19.05 -9.66
C TRP A 143 -8.69 -18.02 -10.09
N THR A 144 -8.80 -17.74 -11.38
CA THR A 144 -9.82 -16.83 -11.94
C THR A 144 -11.23 -17.29 -11.60
N GLU A 145 -11.52 -18.58 -11.73
CA GLU A 145 -12.81 -19.18 -11.42
C GLU A 145 -13.13 -19.08 -9.92
N GLN A 146 -12.19 -19.41 -9.03
CA GLN A 146 -12.37 -19.31 -7.58
C GLN A 146 -12.61 -17.86 -7.13
N VAL A 147 -11.86 -16.90 -7.68
CA VAL A 147 -12.04 -15.48 -7.38
C VAL A 147 -13.43 -15.03 -7.82
N ASN A 148 -13.86 -15.37 -9.04
CA ASN A 148 -15.20 -15.01 -9.53
C ASN A 148 -16.33 -15.64 -8.71
N ALA A 149 -16.17 -16.88 -8.26
CA ALA A 149 -17.13 -17.54 -7.38
C ALA A 149 -17.21 -16.91 -5.97
N SER A 150 -16.12 -16.25 -5.53
CA SER A 150 -16.01 -15.64 -4.21
C SER A 150 -16.48 -14.17 -4.16
N ARG A 151 -16.65 -13.54 -5.32
CA ARG A 151 -17.22 -12.18 -5.47
C ARG A 151 -18.74 -12.24 -5.27
N GLN A 152 -19.22 -12.18 -4.02
CA GLN A 152 -20.64 -12.02 -3.69
C GLN A 152 -21.06 -10.55 -3.66
#